data_AF-A0A0C9TIH2-F1
#
_entry.id   AF-A0A0C9TIH2-F1
#
_cell.length_a   1.000
_cell.length_b   1.000
_cell.length_c   1.000
_cell.angle_alpha   90.00
_cell.angle_beta   90.00
_cell.angle_gamma   90.00
#
_symmetry.space_group_name_H-M   'P 1'
#
loop_
_entity.id
_entity.type
_entity.pdbx_description
1 polymer ?
#
loop_
_entity_poly.entity_id
_entity_poly.type
_entity_poly.pdbx_seq_one_letter_code
_entity_poly.pdbx_strand_id
1 'polypeptide(L)'
;LHQLYQGMVKHLISWIRLAYGDAEIDARCKRLPPNHNIRVFMKGISGLNRVSGTEHDQICRFLLGVVIDIRLPGGASPTRLVRAVRGLLDFLYLAQYPCHSD
;
A
#
# COMPACT_ATOMS: atom_id res chain seq x y z
N LEU A 1 15.54 -6.37 -6.35
CA LEU A 1 14.10 -6.11 -6.11
C LEU A 1 13.51 -6.82 -4.89
N HIS A 2 13.79 -8.12 -4.70
CA HIS A 2 13.22 -8.92 -3.59
C HIS A 2 13.44 -8.32 -2.19
N GLN A 3 14.65 -7.82 -1.91
CA GLN A 3 14.98 -7.13 -0.65
C GLN A 3 14.20 -5.81 -0.46
N LEU A 4 13.92 -5.10 -1.56
CA LEU A 4 13.13 -3.86 -1.54
C LEU A 4 11.68 -4.15 -1.14
N TYR A 5 11.10 -5.21 -1.69
CA TYR A 5 9.77 -5.68 -1.34
C TYR A 5 9.70 -6.19 0.11
N GLN A 6 10.66 -7.03 0.53
CA GLN A 6 10.68 -7.61 1.88
C GLN A 6 10.92 -6.58 2.98
N GLY A 7 11.72 -5.54 2.72
CA GLY A 7 11.97 -4.45 3.66
C GLY A 7 10.94 -3.35 3.53
N MET A 8 11.01 -2.56 2.45
CA MET A 8 10.30 -1.29 2.35
C MET A 8 8.79 -1.45 2.28
N VAL A 9 8.28 -2.38 1.45
CA VAL A 9 6.81 -2.54 1.32
C VAL A 9 6.21 -3.14 2.59
N LYS A 10 6.89 -4.07 3.24
CA LYS A 10 6.47 -4.62 4.53
C LYS A 10 6.36 -3.51 5.60
N HIS A 11 7.37 -2.65 5.70
CA HIS A 11 7.34 -1.53 6.64
C HIS A 11 6.26 -0.50 6.28
N LEU A 12 6.10 -0.18 5.00
CA LEU A 12 5.06 0.73 4.52
C LEU A 12 3.65 0.26 4.93
N ILE A 13 3.33 -1.01 4.71
CA ILE A 13 2.05 -1.60 5.09
C ILE A 13 1.87 -1.52 6.61
N SER A 14 2.90 -1.84 7.38
CA SER A 14 2.87 -1.75 8.85
C SER A 14 2.61 -0.32 9.34
N TRP A 15 3.25 0.69 8.75
CA TRP A 15 3.02 2.09 9.11
C TRP A 15 1.62 2.58 8.76
N ILE A 16 1.07 2.19 7.61
CA ILE A 16 -0.29 2.54 7.21
C ILE A 16 -1.31 1.91 8.16
N ARG A 17 -1.11 0.65 8.55
CA ARG A 17 -1.92 -0.03 9.57
C ARG A 17 -1.88 0.68 10.92
N LEU A 18 -0.69 1.11 11.36
CA LEU A 18 -0.54 1.87 12.60
C LEU A 18 -1.19 3.27 12.52
N ALA A 19 -1.12 3.94 11.36
CA ALA A 19 -1.63 5.29 11.20
C ALA A 19 -3.17 5.36 11.16
N TYR A 20 -3.81 4.37 10.53
CA TYR A 20 -5.27 4.38 10.30
C TYR A 20 -6.04 3.34 11.12
N GLY A 21 -5.35 2.33 11.65
CA GLY A 21 -5.97 1.19 12.31
C GLY A 21 -6.37 0.10 11.33
N ASP A 22 -6.27 -1.15 11.79
CA ASP A 22 -6.57 -2.34 11.00
C ASP A 22 -8.03 -2.38 10.52
N ALA A 23 -8.97 -1.95 11.37
CA ALA A 23 -10.39 -1.97 11.05
C ALA A 23 -10.77 -1.06 9.87
N GLU A 24 -10.21 0.15 9.81
CA GLU A 24 -10.51 1.14 8.77
C GLU A 24 -9.92 0.71 7.42
N ILE A 25 -8.68 0.21 7.45
CA ILE A 25 -8.00 -0.30 6.26
C ILE A 25 -8.73 -1.52 5.70
N ASP A 26 -9.10 -2.48 6.55
CA ASP A 26 -9.82 -3.67 6.12
C ASP A 26 -11.24 -3.34 5.60
N ALA A 27 -11.93 -2.37 6.21
CA ALA A 27 -13.23 -1.91 5.74
C ALA A 27 -13.14 -1.29 4.34
N ARG A 28 -12.07 -0.53 4.04
CA ARG A 28 -11.83 0.01 2.70
C ARG A 28 -11.42 -1.04 1.69
N CYS A 29 -10.53 -1.97 2.06
CA CYS A 29 -10.16 -3.08 1.21
C CYS A 29 -11.39 -3.88 0.74
N LYS A 30 -12.40 -4.01 1.60
CA LYS A 30 -13.70 -4.64 1.27
C LYS A 30 -14.60 -3.79 0.36
N ARG A 31 -14.49 -2.47 0.42
CA ARG A 31 -15.28 -1.52 -0.38
C ARG A 31 -14.67 -1.20 -1.75
N LEU A 32 -13.43 -1.61 -1.99
CA LEU A 32 -12.79 -1.45 -3.30
C LEU A 32 -13.64 -2.16 -4.36
N PRO A 33 -14.07 -1.46 -5.43
CA PRO A 33 -14.79 -2.10 -6.51
C PRO A 33 -13.89 -3.16 -7.15
N PRO A 34 -14.45 -4.32 -7.55
CA PRO A 34 -13.68 -5.35 -8.22
C PRO A 34 -13.09 -4.77 -9.51
N ASN A 35 -11.77 -4.68 -9.56
CA ASN A 35 -11.03 -4.17 -10.70
C ASN A 35 -10.24 -5.34 -11.31
N HIS A 36 -10.26 -5.50 -12.64
CA HIS A 36 -9.58 -6.58 -13.34
C HIS A 36 -8.08 -6.69 -12.98
N ASN A 37 -7.47 -5.57 -12.57
CA ASN A 37 -6.05 -5.46 -12.29
C ASN A 37 -5.67 -5.54 -10.79
N ILE A 38 -6.65 -5.69 -9.90
CA ILE A 38 -6.46 -5.62 -8.45
C ILE A 38 -7.16 -6.79 -7.77
N ARG A 39 -6.41 -7.60 -7.05
CA ARG A 39 -6.99 -8.67 -6.21
C ARG A 39 -7.80 -8.05 -5.07
N VAL A 40 -9.09 -8.41 -4.96
CA VAL A 40 -9.94 -7.96 -3.85
C VAL A 40 -9.59 -8.74 -2.59
N PHE A 41 -9.07 -8.04 -1.58
CA PHE A 41 -8.77 -8.60 -0.27
C PHE A 41 -10.04 -8.62 0.59
N MET A 42 -10.92 -9.61 0.37
CA MET A 42 -12.21 -9.77 1.07
C MET A 42 -12.06 -9.89 2.60
N LYS A 43 -10.94 -10.43 3.07
CA LYS A 43 -10.60 -10.52 4.51
C LYS A 43 -9.75 -9.34 5.01
N GLY A 44 -9.51 -8.34 4.17
CA GLY A 44 -8.60 -7.24 4.47
C GLY A 44 -7.12 -7.62 4.31
N ILE A 45 -6.24 -6.69 4.68
CA ILE A 45 -4.78 -6.87 4.65
C ILE A 45 -4.18 -7.11 6.03
N SER A 46 -4.95 -6.98 7.10
CA SER A 46 -4.42 -7.10 8.47
C SER A 46 -3.99 -8.52 8.87
N GLY A 47 -4.55 -9.55 8.22
CA GLY A 47 -4.19 -10.96 8.43
C GLY A 47 -2.97 -11.45 7.63
N LEU A 48 -2.36 -10.59 6.81
CA LEU A 48 -1.28 -10.97 5.92
C LEU A 48 0.08 -11.01 6.65
N ASN A 49 0.39 -12.14 7.29
CA ASN A 49 1.68 -12.36 7.97
C ASN A 49 2.80 -12.88 7.03
N ARG A 50 2.45 -13.45 5.87
CA ARG A 50 3.40 -13.88 4.82
C ARG A 50 2.89 -13.40 3.47
N VAL A 51 3.23 -12.16 3.12
CA VAL A 51 2.92 -11.56 1.82
C VAL A 51 3.99 -11.97 0.81
N SER A 52 3.58 -12.53 -0.32
CA SER A 52 4.50 -12.82 -1.43
C SER A 52 4.85 -11.53 -2.21
N GLY A 53 5.90 -11.56 -3.04
CA GLY A 53 6.25 -10.40 -3.87
C GLY A 53 5.12 -9.96 -4.81
N THR A 54 4.33 -10.90 -5.33
CA THR A 54 3.16 -10.58 -6.17
C THR A 54 2.02 -9.99 -5.36
N GLU A 55 1.82 -10.43 -4.12
CA GLU A 55 0.83 -9.82 -3.23
C GLU A 55 1.25 -8.41 -2.81
N HIS A 56 2.55 -8.16 -2.61
CA HIS A 56 3.06 -6.81 -2.37
C HIS A 56 2.82 -5.86 -3.55
N ASP A 57 3.09 -6.30 -4.79
CA ASP A 57 2.78 -5.51 -5.99
C ASP A 57 1.29 -5.17 -6.07
N GLN A 58 0.42 -6.16 -5.83
CA GLN A 58 -1.03 -5.95 -5.81
C GLN A 58 -1.45 -4.94 -4.75
N ILE A 59 -0.88 -5.00 -3.53
CA ILE A 59 -1.16 -4.04 -2.47
C ILE A 59 -0.70 -2.64 -2.88
N CYS A 60 0.51 -2.50 -3.41
CA CYS A 60 1.06 -1.23 -3.87
C CYS A 60 0.15 -0.51 -4.89
N ARG A 61 -0.53 -1.26 -5.78
CA ARG A 61 -1.43 -0.69 -6.81
C ARG A 61 -2.66 0.01 -6.23
N PHE A 62 -3.24 -0.49 -5.13
CA PHE A 62 -4.43 0.13 -4.52
C PHE A 62 -4.12 0.93 -3.27
N LEU A 63 -2.92 0.80 -2.69
CA LEU A 63 -2.55 1.42 -1.43
C LEU A 63 -2.74 2.95 -1.45
N LEU A 64 -2.32 3.60 -2.54
CA LEU A 64 -2.48 5.04 -2.68
C LEU A 64 -3.97 5.46 -2.72
N GLY A 65 -4.81 4.67 -3.39
CA GLY A 65 -6.26 4.89 -3.44
C GLY A 65 -6.95 4.70 -2.09
N VAL A 66 -6.43 3.81 -1.25
CA VAL A 66 -6.90 3.65 0.13
C VAL A 66 -6.49 4.85 0.97
N VAL A 67 -5.22 5.27 0.91
CA VAL A 67 -4.63 6.31 1.77
C VAL A 67 -5.14 7.73 1.43
N ILE A 68 -5.41 8.04 0.15
CA ILE A 68 -5.77 9.40 -0.28
C ILE A 68 -7.08 9.92 0.32
N ASP A 69 -7.99 9.01 0.67
CA ASP A 69 -9.36 9.35 1.04
C ASP A 69 -9.65 9.04 2.53
N ILE A 70 -8.66 8.53 3.29
CA ILE A 70 -8.78 8.38 4.76
C ILE A 70 -8.31 9.64 5.48
N ARG A 71 -9.13 10.16 6.39
CA ARG A 71 -8.74 11.19 7.36
C ARG A 71 -8.00 10.54 8.53
N LEU A 72 -6.81 11.06 8.89
CA LEU A 72 -6.12 10.55 10.07
C LEU A 72 -6.89 10.90 11.37
N PRO A 73 -6.82 10.04 12.39
CA PRO A 73 -7.32 10.34 13.71
C PRO A 73 -6.66 11.61 14.28
N GLY A 74 -7.43 12.39 15.05
CA GLY A 74 -6.93 13.64 15.66
C GLY A 74 -6.87 14.85 14.72
N GLY A 75 -7.47 14.78 13.52
CA GLY A 75 -7.52 15.91 12.57
C GLY A 75 -6.19 16.16 11.85
N ALA A 76 -5.22 15.25 11.97
CA ALA A 76 -3.96 15.35 11.27
C ALA A 76 -4.17 15.27 9.74
N SER A 77 -3.42 16.09 9.00
CA SER A 77 -3.50 16.11 7.54
C SER A 77 -2.92 14.82 6.94
N PRO A 78 -3.69 14.05 6.15
CA PRO A 78 -3.19 12.87 5.44
C PRO A 78 -2.17 13.23 4.35
N THR A 79 -2.06 14.51 3.97
CA THR A 79 -1.23 14.95 2.86
C THR A 79 0.24 14.56 3.00
N ARG A 80 0.80 14.61 4.22
CA ARG A 80 2.19 14.17 4.45
C ARG A 80 2.36 12.67 4.24
N LEU A 81 1.40 11.87 4.73
CA LEU A 81 1.42 10.42 4.58
C LEU A 81 1.22 10.02 3.12
N VAL A 82 0.24 10.62 2.42
CA VAL A 82 0.00 10.42 0.99
C VAL A 82 1.26 10.72 0.17
N ARG A 83 1.94 11.83 0.46
CA ARG A 83 3.20 12.19 -0.22
C ARG A 83 4.32 11.18 0.04
N ALA A 84 4.48 10.72 1.27
CA ALA A 84 5.48 9.72 1.63
C ALA A 84 5.20 8.36 0.94
N VAL A 85 3.95 7.91 0.98
CA VAL A 85 3.50 6.68 0.31
C VAL A 85 3.72 6.79 -1.19
N ARG A 86 3.34 7.91 -1.81
CA ARG A 86 3.54 8.16 -3.24
C ARG A 86 5.00 8.13 -3.63
N GLY A 87 5.87 8.88 -2.93
CA GLY A 87 7.30 8.90 -3.23
C GLY A 87 7.96 7.52 -3.10
N LEU A 88 7.53 6.72 -2.13
CA LEU A 88 8.05 5.36 -1.96
C LEU A 88 7.56 4.41 -3.07
N LEU A 89 6.30 4.53 -3.50
CA LEU A 89 5.76 3.79 -4.63
C LEU A 89 6.45 4.19 -5.94
N ASP A 90 6.64 5.49 -6.19
CA ASP A 90 7.34 6.00 -7.38
C ASP A 90 8.78 5.45 -7.44
N PHE A 91 9.50 5.48 -6.31
CA PHE A 91 10.84 4.88 -6.22
C PHE A 91 10.81 3.36 -6.48
N LEU A 92 9.82 2.65 -5.92
CA LEU A 92 9.66 1.21 -6.12
C LEU A 92 9.34 0.87 -7.58
N TYR A 93 8.52 1.67 -8.26
CA TYR A 93 8.22 1.51 -9.68
C TYR A 93 9.43 1.83 -10.55
N LEU A 94 10.19 2.89 -10.24
CA LEU A 94 11.43 3.22 -10.94
C LEU A 94 12.49 2.12 -10.79
N ALA A 95 12.67 1.59 -9.58
CA ALA A 95 13.59 0.50 -9.31
C ALA A 95 13.18 -0.84 -9.97
N GLN A 96 11.96 -0.94 -10.50
CA GLN A 96 11.45 -2.09 -11.24
C GLN A 96 11.74 -2.04 -12.74
N TYR A 97 12.15 -0.88 -13.29
CA TYR A 97 12.49 -0.79 -14.70
C TYR A 97 13.77 -1.59 -15.00
N PRO A 98 13.74 -2.53 -15.95
CA PRO A 98 14.89 -3.38 -16.29
C PRO A 98 16.04 -2.59 -16.92
N CYS A 99 15.77 -1.39 -17.45
CA CYS A 99 16.74 -0.50 -18.06
C CYS A 99 16.48 0.91 -17.53
N HIS A 100 17.45 1.52 -16.84
CA HIS A 100 17.51 2.97 -16.78
C HIS A 100 18.08 3.39 -18.14
N SER A 101 17.27 4.04 -18.97
CA SER A 101 17.62 4.34 -20.36
C SER A 101 19.00 5.01 -20.46
N ASP A 102 19.83 4.48 -21.35
CA ASP A 102 20.89 5.21 -22.06
C ASP A 102 20.26 5.86 -23.30
#